data_AF-A0A2V7MJ59-F1
#
_entry.id   AF-A0A2V7MJ59-F1
#
_cell.length_a   1.000
_cell.length_b   1.000
_cell.length_c   1.000
_cell.angle_alpha   90.00
_cell.angle_beta   90.00
_cell.angle_gamma   90.00
#
_symmetry.space_group_name_H-M   'P 1'
#
loop_
_entity.id
_entity.type
_entity.pdbx_description
1 polymer ?
#
loop_
_entity_poly.entity_id
_entity_poly.type
_entity_poly.pdbx_seq_one_letter_code
_entity_poly.pdbx_strand_id
1 'polypeptide(L)'
;MNAERIYRMLLRAYPPAFRAEYGREMMLVFRDQCRDSDVRTLGFWMRVFWDIVLSAPTLRTEATRTVEVTMKLAAILTVLLAAFGIFGAVNDWSAASQHAGTYVLAIVMGVAASLLLLGAGVAILLQKRQAARLTLVASLLCFIATRLVFPWMGLFLQLVGSVLPVGLLIALYWPRKSSTLGAASIALVVLSGLGLAVPQLCRAQALPLGRWTGWAGPMDRSSAHAITFDVTPVGDSLQIMLHPDTGDDYRLDAIRLRDDTLRFTLQRTRALPPGDVPGGAHGSSCTLLRQRAGYYTGLCTGPDGMRSDLSMVPPGSTHAADTVKDLPLTAAQRESLVGSYSVILPMGGQDVLRIFEENGILKAHSSHENRTGRLLYQGDGAFRPEGSDFVITFVIEAGRATSFQGLREDGVIKGTRT
;
A
#
# COMPACT_ATOMS: atom_id res chain seq x y z
N MET A 1 6.66 -24.67 -20.88
CA MET A 1 7.58 -24.00 -21.82
C MET A 1 8.77 -23.47 -21.02
N ASN A 2 10.02 -23.85 -21.32
CA ASN A 2 11.18 -23.40 -20.52
C ASN A 2 11.48 -21.91 -20.77
N ALA A 3 11.74 -21.16 -19.69
CA ALA A 3 12.11 -19.73 -19.72
C ALA A 3 13.23 -19.42 -20.73
N GLU A 4 14.24 -20.29 -20.83
CA GLU A 4 15.32 -20.16 -21.81
C GLU A 4 14.84 -20.14 -23.27
N ARG A 5 13.77 -20.88 -23.62
CA ARG A 5 13.22 -20.87 -24.99
C ARG A 5 12.58 -19.52 -25.30
N ILE A 6 11.86 -18.94 -24.33
CA ILE A 6 11.22 -17.63 -24.46
C ILE A 6 12.30 -16.56 -24.61
N TYR A 7 13.32 -16.57 -23.74
CA TYR A 7 14.42 -15.62 -23.81
C TYR A 7 15.21 -15.73 -25.12
N ARG A 8 15.48 -16.96 -25.60
CA ARG A 8 16.11 -17.17 -26.91
C ARG A 8 15.27 -16.65 -28.07
N MET A 9 13.94 -16.65 -27.93
CA MET A 9 13.02 -16.06 -28.89
C MET A 9 13.11 -14.52 -28.87
N LEU A 10 13.14 -13.92 -27.67
CA LEU A 10 13.31 -12.47 -27.48
C LEU A 10 14.66 -11.98 -28.01
N LEU A 11 15.73 -12.74 -27.82
CA LEU A 11 17.05 -12.39 -28.34
C LEU A 11 17.05 -12.25 -29.87
N ARG A 12 16.13 -12.88 -30.62
CA ARG A 12 16.02 -12.67 -32.08
C ARG A 12 15.67 -11.23 -32.47
N ALA A 13 15.23 -10.40 -31.53
CA ALA A 13 15.03 -8.97 -31.77
C ALA A 13 16.35 -8.24 -32.02
N TYR A 14 17.48 -8.73 -31.49
CA TYR A 14 18.80 -8.13 -31.69
C TYR A 14 19.38 -8.45 -33.09
N PRO A 15 20.23 -7.56 -33.65
CA PRO A 15 20.90 -7.80 -34.92
C PRO A 15 21.67 -9.14 -34.96
N PRO A 16 21.72 -9.85 -36.10
CA PRO A 16 22.41 -11.14 -36.19
C PRO A 16 23.90 -11.07 -35.82
N ALA A 17 24.59 -9.97 -36.17
CA ALA A 17 26.00 -9.77 -35.80
C ALA A 17 26.17 -9.69 -34.27
N PHE A 18 25.39 -8.84 -33.60
CA PHE A 18 25.41 -8.71 -32.14
C PHE A 18 25.04 -10.02 -31.43
N ARG A 19 24.09 -10.79 -31.97
CA ARG A 19 23.73 -12.10 -31.41
C ARG A 19 24.83 -13.14 -31.57
N ALA A 20 25.60 -13.08 -32.65
CA ALA A 20 26.71 -14.00 -32.87
C ALA A 20 27.84 -13.75 -31.86
N GLU A 21 28.05 -12.49 -31.49
CA GLU A 21 29.10 -12.07 -30.57
C GLU A 21 28.67 -12.18 -29.10
N TYR A 22 27.52 -11.63 -28.72
CA TYR A 22 27.09 -11.49 -27.32
C TYR A 22 25.96 -12.44 -26.89
N GLY A 23 25.43 -13.23 -27.81
CA GLY A 23 24.25 -14.08 -27.54
C GLY A 23 24.51 -15.15 -26.48
N ARG A 24 25.77 -15.61 -26.36
CA ARG A 24 26.17 -16.60 -25.36
C ARG A 24 26.27 -15.98 -23.97
N GLU A 25 26.94 -14.83 -23.82
CA GLU A 25 27.06 -14.12 -22.55
C GLU A 25 25.68 -13.68 -22.03
N MET A 26 24.82 -13.15 -22.90
CA MET A 26 23.45 -12.76 -22.52
C MET A 26 22.61 -13.93 -22.02
N MET A 27 22.80 -15.13 -22.57
CA MET A 27 22.16 -16.36 -22.09
C MET A 27 22.71 -16.79 -20.72
N LEU A 28 24.01 -16.63 -20.47
CA LEU A 28 24.62 -16.95 -19.18
C LEU A 28 24.13 -16.00 -18.09
N VAL A 29 24.11 -14.69 -18.35
CA VAL A 29 23.55 -13.69 -17.42
C VAL A 29 22.08 -13.96 -17.12
N PHE A 30 21.27 -14.26 -18.15
CA PHE A 30 19.87 -14.63 -17.94
C PHE A 30 19.71 -15.88 -17.07
N ARG A 31 20.55 -16.90 -17.27
CA ARG A 31 20.51 -18.14 -16.48
C ARG A 31 20.92 -17.90 -15.03
N ASP A 32 21.88 -17.01 -14.79
CA ASP A 32 22.29 -16.60 -13.45
C ASP A 32 21.15 -15.84 -12.74
N GLN A 33 20.53 -14.89 -13.43
CA GLN A 33 19.35 -14.16 -12.92
C GLN A 33 18.16 -15.09 -12.64
N CYS A 34 17.94 -16.12 -13.45
CA CYS A 34 16.90 -17.14 -13.20
C CYS A 34 17.21 -18.02 -11.98
N ARG A 35 18.47 -18.10 -11.56
CA ARG A 35 18.88 -18.88 -10.38
C ARG A 35 18.60 -18.11 -9.09
N ASP A 36 18.79 -16.81 -9.14
CA ASP A 36 18.62 -15.91 -7.99
C ASP A 36 17.20 -15.34 -7.84
N SER A 37 16.40 -15.35 -8.92
CA SER A 37 15.04 -14.80 -8.93
C SER A 37 14.00 -15.86 -9.29
N ASP A 38 12.80 -15.79 -8.70
CA ASP A 38 11.69 -16.65 -9.11
C ASP A 38 11.22 -16.27 -10.53
N VAL A 39 11.63 -17.10 -11.49
CA VAL A 39 11.31 -17.01 -12.92
C VAL A 39 9.81 -17.06 -13.22
N ARG A 40 8.98 -17.48 -12.25
CA ARG A 40 7.52 -17.50 -12.38
C ARG A 40 6.90 -16.14 -12.12
N THR A 41 7.64 -15.21 -11.51
CA THR A 41 7.13 -13.88 -11.18
C THR A 41 6.99 -13.02 -12.43
N LEU A 42 5.82 -12.44 -12.64
CA LEU A 42 5.52 -11.56 -13.78
C LEU A 42 6.43 -10.32 -13.80
N GLY A 43 6.84 -9.84 -12.62
CA GLY A 43 7.77 -8.72 -12.49
C GLY A 43 9.17 -8.98 -13.05
N PHE A 44 9.66 -10.22 -12.98
CA PHE A 44 10.93 -10.61 -13.57
C PHE A 44 10.89 -10.48 -15.10
N TRP A 45 9.85 -11.05 -15.73
CA TRP A 45 9.67 -10.99 -17.17
C TRP A 45 9.45 -9.57 -17.70
N MET A 46 8.71 -8.73 -16.97
CA MET A 46 8.54 -7.33 -17.36
C MET A 46 9.87 -6.56 -17.35
N ARG A 47 10.75 -6.82 -16.36
CA ARG A 47 12.07 -6.19 -16.31
C ARG A 47 12.95 -6.64 -17.49
N VAL A 48 13.01 -7.95 -17.76
CA VAL A 48 13.78 -8.51 -18.88
C VAL A 48 13.26 -7.98 -20.22
N PHE A 49 11.94 -7.93 -20.38
CA PHE A 49 11.33 -7.40 -21.60
C PHE A 49 11.64 -5.91 -21.79
N TRP A 50 11.54 -5.12 -20.72
CA TRP A 50 11.81 -3.68 -20.75
C TRP A 50 13.27 -3.38 -21.10
N ASP A 51 14.21 -4.13 -20.53
CA ASP A 51 15.63 -4.01 -20.84
C ASP A 51 15.92 -4.26 -22.34
N ILE A 52 15.28 -5.29 -22.91
CA ILE A 52 15.41 -5.62 -24.34
C ILE A 52 14.81 -4.52 -25.22
N VAL A 53 13.63 -4.00 -24.86
CA VAL A 53 12.95 -2.94 -25.62
C VAL A 53 13.76 -1.64 -25.63
N LEU A 54 14.46 -1.31 -24.55
CA LEU A 54 15.30 -0.11 -24.48
C LEU A 54 16.66 -0.29 -25.16
N SER A 55 17.27 -1.47 -25.03
CA SER A 55 18.65 -1.72 -25.48
C SER A 55 18.76 -2.12 -26.95
N ALA A 56 17.75 -2.80 -27.50
CA ALA A 56 17.80 -3.27 -28.88
C ALA A 56 17.72 -2.15 -29.95
N PRO A 57 16.94 -1.06 -29.76
CA PRO A 57 16.84 0.02 -30.76
C PRO A 57 18.11 0.84 -30.90
N THR A 58 18.78 1.17 -29.79
CA THR A 58 20.02 1.95 -29.78
C THR A 58 21.15 1.23 -30.53
N LEU A 59 21.26 -0.08 -30.34
CA LEU A 59 22.24 -0.92 -31.05
C LEU A 59 21.89 -1.12 -32.55
N ARG A 60 20.63 -0.91 -32.95
CA ARG A 60 20.24 -0.93 -34.38
C ARG A 60 20.50 0.38 -35.10
N THR A 61 20.46 1.51 -34.40
CA THR A 61 20.67 2.83 -35.03
C THR A 61 22.09 3.04 -35.54
N GLU A 62 23.07 2.31 -35.00
CA GLU A 62 24.47 2.39 -35.44
C GLU A 62 24.75 1.52 -36.69
N ALA A 63 23.90 0.54 -37.00
CA ALA A 63 24.27 -0.50 -37.95
C ALA A 63 23.72 -0.33 -39.39
N THR A 64 22.61 0.36 -39.68
CA THR A 64 22.17 0.61 -41.10
C THR A 64 20.93 1.51 -41.25
N ARG A 65 20.94 2.35 -42.31
CA ARG A 65 19.81 3.03 -43.01
C ARG A 65 18.57 3.37 -42.17
N THR A 66 18.61 4.59 -41.62
CA THR A 66 17.85 5.13 -40.48
C THR A 66 16.34 5.36 -40.63
N VAL A 67 15.74 5.23 -41.82
CA VAL A 67 14.31 5.58 -42.00
C VAL A 67 13.42 4.35 -42.20
N GLU A 68 13.89 3.34 -42.94
CA GLU A 68 13.07 2.14 -43.17
C GLU A 68 13.01 1.25 -41.92
N VAL A 69 14.12 1.17 -41.18
CA VAL A 69 14.21 0.38 -39.95
C VAL A 69 13.37 1.03 -38.85
N THR A 70 13.43 2.34 -38.68
CA THR A 70 12.63 3.07 -37.66
C THR A 70 11.13 2.94 -37.93
N MET A 71 10.69 2.99 -39.19
CA MET A 71 9.29 2.79 -39.55
C MET A 71 8.81 1.35 -39.27
N LYS A 72 9.62 0.33 -39.60
CA LYS A 72 9.29 -1.08 -39.30
C LYS A 72 9.25 -1.33 -37.79
N LEU A 73 10.17 -0.76 -37.03
CA LEU A 73 10.25 -0.92 -35.58
C LEU A 73 9.06 -0.25 -34.88
N ALA A 74 8.67 0.94 -35.34
CA ALA A 74 7.47 1.64 -34.86
C ALA A 74 6.19 0.83 -35.13
N ALA A 75 6.05 0.27 -36.33
CA ALA A 75 4.91 -0.58 -36.66
C ALA A 75 4.85 -1.83 -35.77
N ILE A 76 5.98 -2.51 -35.56
CA ILE A 76 6.07 -3.67 -34.66
C ILE A 76 5.70 -3.29 -33.23
N LEU A 77 6.21 -2.16 -32.72
CA LEU A 77 5.89 -1.69 -31.37
C LEU A 77 4.40 -1.39 -31.23
N THR A 78 3.79 -0.75 -32.24
CA THR A 78 2.36 -0.43 -32.24
C THR A 78 1.51 -1.71 -32.19
N VAL A 79 1.89 -2.75 -32.94
CA VAL A 79 1.22 -4.06 -32.93
C VAL A 79 1.39 -4.76 -31.59
N LEU A 80 2.58 -4.73 -30.99
CA LEU A 80 2.84 -5.33 -29.68
C LEU A 80 2.02 -4.65 -28.58
N LEU A 81 1.94 -3.32 -28.59
CA LEU A 81 1.12 -2.57 -27.65
C LEU A 81 -0.38 -2.88 -27.81
N ALA A 82 -0.87 -3.02 -29.04
CA ALA A 82 -2.25 -3.43 -29.32
C ALA A 82 -2.54 -4.84 -28.78
N ALA A 83 -1.65 -5.80 -29.03
CA ALA A 83 -1.78 -7.16 -28.50
C ALA A 83 -1.76 -7.20 -26.96
N PHE A 84 -0.91 -6.38 -26.33
CA PHE A 84 -0.85 -6.27 -24.88
C PHE A 84 -2.15 -5.68 -24.29
N GLY A 85 -2.75 -4.69 -24.96
CA GLY A 85 -4.06 -4.13 -24.60
C GLY A 85 -5.18 -5.18 -24.60
N ILE A 86 -5.21 -6.05 -25.61
CA ILE A 86 -6.17 -7.17 -25.69
C ILE A 86 -5.95 -8.14 -24.52
N PHE A 87 -4.70 -8.50 -24.22
CA PHE A 87 -4.38 -9.41 -23.12
C PHE A 87 -4.81 -8.85 -21.77
N GLY A 88 -4.60 -7.54 -21.54
CA GLY A 88 -5.06 -6.86 -20.34
C GLY A 88 -6.58 -6.91 -20.19
N ALA A 89 -7.32 -6.61 -21.27
CA ALA A 89 -8.79 -6.67 -21.26
C ALA A 89 -9.35 -8.06 -20.96
N VAL A 90 -8.69 -9.13 -21.45
CA VAL A 90 -9.08 -10.52 -21.14
C VAL A 90 -8.81 -10.87 -19.68
N ASN A 91 -7.71 -10.39 -19.11
CA ASN A 91 -7.39 -10.64 -17.70
C ASN A 91 -8.41 -9.95 -16.78
N ASP A 92 -8.78 -8.71 -17.11
CA ASP A 92 -9.79 -7.94 -16.37
C ASP A 92 -11.21 -8.54 -16.48
N TRP A 93 -11.53 -9.23 -17.58
CA TRP A 93 -12.80 -9.94 -17.74
C TRP A 93 -13.04 -10.97 -16.62
N SER A 94 -11.98 -11.64 -16.15
CA SER A 94 -12.09 -12.63 -15.06
C SER A 94 -12.53 -11.97 -13.75
N ALA A 95 -12.02 -10.77 -13.47
CA ALA A 95 -12.38 -9.98 -12.28
C ALA A 95 -13.73 -9.27 -12.42
N ALA A 96 -14.08 -8.83 -13.63
CA ALA A 96 -15.31 -8.09 -13.91
C ALA A 96 -16.58 -8.95 -13.89
N SER A 97 -16.46 -10.29 -13.93
CA SER A 97 -17.61 -11.21 -13.88
C SER A 97 -18.52 -11.04 -12.64
N GLN A 98 -18.05 -10.34 -11.60
CA GLN A 98 -18.80 -10.09 -10.36
C GLN A 98 -19.55 -8.75 -10.32
N HIS A 99 -19.33 -7.83 -11.27
CA HIS A 99 -19.93 -6.48 -11.25
C HIS A 99 -20.65 -6.14 -12.56
N ALA A 100 -21.98 -6.03 -12.47
CA ALA A 100 -22.88 -5.96 -13.61
C ALA A 100 -22.78 -4.65 -14.43
N GLY A 101 -22.81 -4.81 -15.76
CA GLY A 101 -23.18 -3.78 -16.75
C GLY A 101 -22.06 -2.83 -17.18
N THR A 102 -21.52 -2.02 -16.26
CA THR A 102 -20.62 -0.91 -16.60
C THR A 102 -19.23 -1.37 -17.06
N TYR A 103 -18.75 -2.52 -16.55
CA TYR A 103 -17.46 -3.08 -16.96
C TYR A 103 -17.47 -3.64 -18.39
N VAL A 104 -18.60 -4.15 -18.86
CA VAL A 104 -18.70 -4.74 -20.21
C VAL A 104 -18.46 -3.66 -21.27
N LEU A 105 -19.03 -2.47 -21.09
CA LEU A 105 -18.84 -1.34 -22.01
C LEU A 105 -17.36 -0.90 -22.06
N ALA A 106 -16.68 -0.84 -20.91
CA ALA A 106 -15.25 -0.51 -20.86
C ALA A 106 -14.39 -1.52 -21.62
N ILE A 107 -14.69 -2.82 -21.45
CA ILE A 107 -13.97 -3.89 -22.14
C ILE A 107 -14.20 -3.83 -23.66
N VAL A 108 -15.45 -3.65 -24.10
CA VAL A 108 -15.78 -3.51 -25.53
C VAL A 108 -15.04 -2.33 -26.16
N MET A 109 -15.02 -1.18 -25.48
CA MET A 109 -14.29 0.00 -25.94
C MET A 109 -12.77 -0.22 -26.00
N GLY A 110 -12.19 -0.89 -25.00
CA GLY A 110 -10.76 -1.23 -24.96
C GLY A 110 -10.36 -2.19 -26.08
N VAL A 111 -11.17 -3.21 -26.35
CA VAL A 111 -10.96 -4.15 -27.47
C VAL A 111 -11.07 -3.41 -28.81
N ALA A 112 -12.09 -2.56 -28.98
CA ALA A 112 -12.27 -1.78 -30.20
C ALA A 112 -11.07 -0.84 -30.47
N ALA A 113 -10.60 -0.11 -29.44
CA ALA A 113 -9.41 0.74 -29.55
C ALA A 113 -8.15 -0.06 -29.93
N SER A 114 -7.99 -1.26 -29.36
CA SER A 114 -6.85 -2.14 -29.66
C SER A 114 -6.88 -2.65 -31.10
N LEU A 115 -8.06 -3.05 -31.60
CA LEU A 115 -8.23 -3.47 -33.00
C LEU A 115 -7.92 -2.33 -33.98
N LEU A 116 -8.32 -1.10 -33.65
CA LEU A 116 -8.00 0.09 -34.45
C LEU A 116 -6.50 0.38 -34.50
N LEU A 117 -5.79 0.24 -33.37
CA LEU A 117 -4.33 0.36 -33.31
C LEU A 117 -3.63 -0.71 -34.15
N LEU A 118 -4.14 -1.95 -34.10
CA LEU A 118 -3.63 -3.06 -34.91
C LEU A 118 -3.83 -2.78 -36.41
N GLY A 119 -5.00 -2.30 -36.79
CA GLY A 119 -5.30 -1.85 -38.16
C GLY A 119 -4.39 -0.72 -38.63
N ALA A 120 -4.11 0.28 -37.77
CA ALA A 120 -3.17 1.35 -38.05
C ALA A 120 -1.75 0.82 -38.28
N GLY A 121 -1.27 -0.09 -37.41
CA GLY A 121 0.02 -0.74 -37.55
C GLY A 121 0.18 -1.51 -38.87
N VAL A 122 -0.84 -2.29 -39.25
CA VAL A 122 -0.88 -3.01 -40.53
C VAL A 122 -0.90 -2.04 -41.72
N ALA A 123 -1.70 -0.98 -41.67
CA ALA A 123 -1.76 0.03 -42.73
C ALA A 123 -0.42 0.76 -42.94
N ILE A 124 0.35 0.98 -41.85
CA ILE A 124 1.71 1.53 -41.90
C ILE A 124 2.67 0.55 -42.57
N LEU A 125 2.59 -0.75 -42.24
CA LEU A 125 3.40 -1.78 -42.91
C LEU A 125 3.09 -1.86 -44.42
N LEU A 126 1.83 -1.63 -44.80
CA LEU A 126 1.39 -1.56 -46.19
C LEU A 126 1.66 -0.21 -46.88
N GLN A 127 2.37 0.72 -46.22
CA GLN A 127 2.69 2.06 -46.72
C GLN A 127 1.49 2.94 -47.12
N LYS A 128 0.25 2.62 -46.68
CA LYS A 128 -0.95 3.42 -46.98
C LYS A 128 -1.11 4.58 -46.00
N ARG A 129 -0.33 5.66 -46.20
CA ARG A 129 -0.22 6.82 -45.29
C ARG A 129 -1.56 7.47 -44.91
N GLN A 130 -2.52 7.57 -45.83
CA GLN A 130 -3.83 8.17 -45.55
C GLN A 130 -4.70 7.30 -44.64
N ALA A 131 -4.71 5.98 -44.87
CA ALA A 131 -5.44 5.03 -44.04
C ALA A 131 -4.91 5.00 -42.60
N ALA A 132 -3.59 5.10 -42.43
CA ALA A 132 -2.94 5.19 -41.13
C ALA A 132 -3.35 6.43 -40.34
N ARG A 133 -3.51 7.59 -41.00
CA ARG A 133 -3.95 8.83 -40.32
C ARG A 133 -5.38 8.72 -39.80
N LEU A 134 -6.31 8.20 -40.61
CA LEU A 134 -7.71 8.04 -40.21
C LEU A 134 -7.87 7.06 -39.05
N THR A 135 -7.18 5.91 -39.11
CA THR A 135 -7.21 4.91 -38.02
C THR A 135 -6.59 5.44 -36.73
N LEU A 136 -5.55 6.27 -36.81
CA LEU A 136 -4.97 6.94 -35.64
C LEU A 136 -5.92 7.94 -34.99
N VAL A 137 -6.58 8.79 -35.79
CA VAL A 137 -7.56 9.75 -35.26
C VAL A 137 -8.74 9.02 -34.62
N ALA A 138 -9.23 7.94 -35.25
CA ALA A 138 -10.31 7.12 -34.70
C ALA A 138 -9.91 6.46 -33.37
N SER A 139 -8.70 5.90 -33.28
CA SER A 139 -8.15 5.34 -32.04
C SER A 139 -8.07 6.38 -30.92
N LEU A 140 -7.59 7.59 -31.24
CA LEU A 140 -7.49 8.70 -30.28
C LEU A 140 -8.87 9.14 -29.76
N LEU A 141 -9.87 9.25 -30.65
CA LEU A 141 -11.23 9.62 -30.27
C LEU A 141 -11.90 8.56 -29.38
N CYS A 142 -11.78 7.28 -29.73
CA CYS A 142 -12.26 6.19 -28.88
C CYS A 142 -11.60 6.22 -27.49
N PHE A 143 -10.31 6.56 -27.42
CA PHE A 143 -9.60 6.69 -26.16
C PHE A 143 -10.15 7.82 -25.30
N ILE A 144 -10.31 9.03 -25.86
CA ILE A 144 -10.88 10.19 -25.15
C ILE A 144 -12.28 9.86 -24.62
N ALA A 145 -13.12 9.24 -25.46
CA ALA A 145 -14.45 8.81 -25.06
C ALA A 145 -14.39 7.81 -23.88
N THR A 146 -13.49 6.81 -23.95
CA THR A 146 -13.33 5.82 -22.87
C THR A 146 -12.91 6.49 -21.56
N ARG A 147 -12.08 7.54 -21.61
CA ARG A 147 -11.64 8.26 -20.39
C ARG A 147 -12.70 9.15 -19.78
N LEU A 148 -13.57 9.73 -20.60
CA LEU A 148 -14.71 10.52 -20.11
C LEU A 148 -15.72 9.63 -19.39
N VAL A 149 -15.90 8.38 -19.86
CA VAL A 149 -16.88 7.44 -19.30
C VAL A 149 -16.33 6.71 -18.06
N PHE A 150 -15.03 6.39 -18.01
CA PHE A 150 -14.45 5.58 -16.93
C PHE A 150 -13.26 6.27 -16.23
N PRO A 151 -13.52 7.30 -15.39
CA PRO A 151 -12.45 8.06 -14.74
C PRO A 151 -11.64 7.30 -13.68
N TRP A 152 -12.11 6.13 -13.27
CA TRP A 152 -11.57 5.35 -12.16
C TRP A 152 -10.61 4.22 -12.56
N MET A 153 -10.42 3.91 -13.85
CA MET A 153 -9.35 2.98 -14.25
C MET A 153 -8.00 3.62 -13.97
N GLY A 154 -7.09 2.85 -13.36
CA GLY A 154 -5.81 3.34 -12.87
C GLY A 154 -5.03 4.07 -13.97
N LEU A 155 -4.70 5.34 -13.71
CA LEU A 155 -3.92 6.24 -14.56
C LEU A 155 -2.65 5.59 -15.14
N PHE A 156 -2.09 4.60 -14.45
CA PHE A 156 -0.81 3.95 -14.76
C PHE A 156 -0.86 3.04 -15.99
N LEU A 157 -1.85 2.13 -16.12
CA LEU A 157 -1.97 1.28 -17.32
C LEU A 157 -2.31 2.12 -18.56
N GLN A 158 -3.08 3.20 -18.39
CA GLN A 158 -3.42 4.13 -19.47
C GLN A 158 -2.24 5.02 -19.88
N LEU A 159 -1.41 5.50 -18.94
CA LEU A 159 -0.21 6.28 -19.28
C LEU A 159 0.79 5.47 -20.09
N VAL A 160 1.14 4.27 -19.60
CA VAL A 160 2.12 3.40 -20.26
C VAL A 160 1.59 2.85 -21.59
N GLY A 161 0.31 2.49 -21.65
CA GLY A 161 -0.32 1.94 -22.85
C GLY A 161 -0.58 2.98 -23.95
N SER A 162 -0.74 4.26 -23.61
CA SER A 162 -1.30 5.25 -24.56
C SER A 162 -0.38 6.45 -24.82
N VAL A 163 0.28 7.00 -23.81
CA VAL A 163 1.15 8.18 -23.99
C VAL A 163 2.42 7.82 -24.73
N LEU A 164 2.98 6.63 -24.47
CA LEU A 164 4.19 6.15 -25.11
C LEU A 164 4.01 5.94 -26.63
N PRO A 165 2.98 5.22 -27.14
CA PRO A 165 2.77 5.09 -28.58
C PRO A 165 2.42 6.42 -29.27
N VAL A 166 1.61 7.28 -28.65
CA VAL A 166 1.25 8.59 -29.24
C VAL A 166 2.47 9.51 -29.30
N GLY A 167 3.26 9.59 -28.23
CA GLY A 167 4.50 10.37 -28.20
C GLY A 167 5.52 9.87 -29.22
N LEU A 168 5.67 8.54 -29.36
CA LEU A 168 6.55 7.93 -30.34
C LEU A 168 6.09 8.20 -31.78
N LEU A 169 4.78 8.16 -32.03
CA LEU A 169 4.20 8.48 -33.33
C LEU A 169 4.36 9.96 -33.70
N ILE A 170 4.15 10.88 -32.75
CA ILE A 170 4.41 12.31 -32.96
C ILE A 170 5.90 12.51 -33.28
N ALA A 171 6.80 11.89 -32.52
CA ALA A 171 8.24 12.00 -32.77
C ALA A 171 8.66 11.46 -34.16
N LEU A 172 7.98 10.43 -34.66
CA LEU A 172 8.29 9.81 -35.95
C LEU A 172 7.64 10.50 -37.16
N TYR A 173 6.45 11.07 -36.98
CA TYR A 173 5.65 11.60 -38.09
C TYR A 173 5.64 13.13 -38.17
N TRP A 174 6.07 13.84 -37.12
CA TRP A 174 6.22 15.28 -37.18
C TRP A 174 7.37 15.61 -38.14
N PRO A 175 7.13 16.37 -39.22
CA PRO A 175 8.18 16.70 -40.17
C PRO A 175 9.29 17.45 -39.42
N ARG A 176 10.49 16.85 -39.38
CA ARG A 176 11.72 17.49 -38.91
C ARG A 176 12.05 18.66 -39.84
N LYS A 177 11.32 19.77 -39.71
CA LYS A 177 11.88 21.08 -40.03
C LYS A 177 12.72 21.46 -38.80
N SER A 178 13.99 21.73 -39.04
CA SER A 178 15.04 22.02 -38.05
C SER A 178 14.83 23.36 -37.35
N SER A 179 13.68 23.53 -36.69
CA SER A 179 13.43 24.64 -35.79
C SER A 179 13.76 24.18 -34.37
N THR A 180 14.72 24.85 -33.74
CA THR A 180 15.23 24.65 -32.37
C THR A 180 14.15 24.58 -31.29
N LEU A 181 12.93 25.03 -31.57
CA LEU A 181 11.76 24.90 -30.70
C LEU A 181 11.19 23.46 -30.60
N GLY A 182 11.49 22.56 -31.54
CA GLY A 182 10.95 21.19 -31.54
C GLY A 182 11.55 20.26 -30.47
N ALA A 183 12.80 20.51 -30.06
CA ALA A 183 13.46 19.72 -29.02
C ALA A 183 12.86 19.97 -27.62
N ALA A 184 12.40 21.18 -27.35
CA ALA A 184 11.79 21.55 -26.07
C ALA A 184 10.42 20.87 -25.85
N SER A 185 9.59 20.72 -26.89
CA SER A 185 8.26 20.09 -26.76
C SER A 185 8.33 18.57 -26.55
N ILE A 186 9.30 17.88 -27.16
CA ILE A 186 9.50 16.43 -26.95
C ILE A 186 10.01 16.17 -25.52
N ALA A 187 10.95 16.99 -25.03
CA ALA A 187 11.42 16.92 -23.66
C ALA A 187 10.28 17.20 -22.66
N LEU A 188 9.41 18.17 -22.93
CA LEU A 188 8.30 18.50 -22.03
C LEU A 188 7.28 17.35 -21.91
N VAL A 189 6.91 16.68 -23.00
CA VAL A 189 5.95 15.55 -22.97
C VAL A 189 6.56 14.32 -22.28
N VAL A 190 7.85 14.04 -22.50
CA VAL A 190 8.56 12.92 -21.87
C VAL A 190 8.83 13.20 -20.38
N LEU A 191 9.24 14.42 -20.01
CA LEU A 191 9.43 14.80 -18.59
C LEU A 191 8.10 14.92 -17.82
N SER A 192 7.01 15.36 -18.46
CA SER A 192 5.69 15.38 -17.82
C SER A 192 5.14 13.97 -17.60
N GLY A 193 5.49 13.02 -18.48
CA GLY A 193 5.12 11.60 -18.34
C GLY A 193 6.00 10.81 -17.37
N LEU A 194 7.30 11.10 -17.29
CA LEU A 194 8.23 10.42 -16.38
C LEU A 194 8.29 11.04 -14.97
N GLY A 195 8.14 12.36 -14.84
CA GLY A 195 8.30 13.07 -13.56
C GLY A 195 7.20 12.82 -12.52
N LEU A 196 6.04 12.32 -12.95
CA LEU A 196 4.91 11.98 -12.07
C LEU A 196 4.74 10.47 -11.84
N ALA A 197 5.64 9.65 -12.37
CA ALA A 197 5.57 8.20 -12.31
C ALA A 197 6.88 7.59 -11.78
N VAL A 198 7.38 8.08 -10.64
CA VAL A 198 8.13 7.18 -9.75
C VAL A 198 7.07 6.26 -9.15
N PRO A 199 7.02 4.96 -9.51
CA PRO A 199 6.13 4.06 -8.82
C PRO A 199 6.61 4.04 -7.37
N GLN A 200 5.76 4.52 -6.47
CA GLN A 200 5.62 3.80 -5.22
C GLN A 200 5.11 2.42 -5.64
N LEU A 201 6.05 1.54 -6.02
CA LEU A 201 5.83 0.11 -5.91
C LEU A 201 5.16 -0.03 -4.56
N CYS A 202 3.91 -0.48 -4.57
CA CYS A 202 3.22 -0.96 -3.39
C CYS A 202 4.11 -2.07 -2.82
N ARG A 203 5.17 -1.70 -2.09
CA ARG A 203 5.48 -2.39 -0.87
C ARG A 203 4.18 -2.23 -0.11
N ALA A 204 3.37 -3.29 -0.10
CA ALA A 204 2.62 -3.60 1.09
C ALA A 204 3.63 -3.32 2.21
N GLN A 205 3.45 -2.21 2.94
CA GLN A 205 4.20 -2.00 4.16
C GLN A 205 3.77 -3.19 4.99
N ALA A 206 4.61 -4.22 4.99
CA ALA A 206 4.26 -5.52 5.50
C ALA A 206 3.94 -5.28 6.97
N LEU A 207 2.67 -5.43 7.33
CA LEU A 207 2.27 -5.46 8.72
C LEU A 207 3.24 -6.44 9.41
N PRO A 208 3.88 -6.05 10.53
CA PRO A 208 4.73 -6.95 11.28
C PRO A 208 4.09 -8.33 11.41
N LEU A 209 4.80 -9.35 10.93
CA LEU A 209 4.32 -10.72 11.02
C LEU A 209 4.30 -11.16 12.48
N GLY A 210 3.36 -12.04 12.84
CA GLY A 210 3.24 -12.60 14.17
C GLY A 210 1.90 -12.31 14.83
N ARG A 211 1.85 -12.50 16.14
CA ARG A 211 0.64 -12.36 16.95
C ARG A 211 0.48 -10.94 17.46
N TRP A 212 -0.60 -10.30 17.05
CA TRP A 212 -1.06 -9.00 17.50
C TRP A 212 -2.09 -9.19 18.60
N THR A 213 -2.21 -8.20 19.47
CA THR A 213 -3.26 -8.15 20.49
C THR A 213 -4.16 -6.97 20.23
N GLY A 214 -5.34 -6.96 20.83
CA GLY A 214 -6.26 -5.85 20.64
C GLY A 214 -7.54 -6.04 21.43
N TRP A 215 -8.49 -5.18 21.11
CA TRP A 215 -9.82 -5.24 21.69
C TRP A 215 -10.85 -4.85 20.63
N ALA A 216 -12.05 -5.42 20.75
CA ALA A 216 -13.23 -5.05 19.97
C ALA A 216 -14.42 -4.87 20.90
N GLY A 217 -15.22 -3.84 20.68
CA GLY A 217 -16.41 -3.60 21.48
C GLY A 217 -17.22 -2.41 20.98
N PRO A 218 -18.42 -2.19 21.52
CA PRO A 218 -19.13 -0.93 21.30
C PRO A 218 -18.31 0.25 21.83
N MET A 219 -18.61 1.48 21.36
CA MET A 219 -17.89 2.70 21.78
C MET A 219 -17.88 2.91 23.30
N ASP A 220 -18.89 2.38 23.98
CA ASP A 220 -18.91 2.18 25.43
C ASP A 220 -17.99 0.98 25.77
N ARG A 221 -16.74 1.28 26.15
CA ARG A 221 -15.70 0.28 26.43
C ARG A 221 -16.04 -0.72 27.54
N SER A 222 -17.10 -0.53 28.32
CA SER A 222 -17.47 -1.45 29.42
C SER A 222 -17.72 -2.90 28.95
N SER A 223 -17.91 -3.10 27.65
CA SER A 223 -18.07 -4.42 27.01
C SER A 223 -17.02 -4.70 25.92
N ALA A 224 -15.84 -4.07 26.00
CA ALA A 224 -14.73 -4.41 25.12
C ALA A 224 -14.20 -5.82 25.42
N HIS A 225 -14.15 -6.66 24.40
CA HIS A 225 -13.58 -8.00 24.48
C HIS A 225 -12.15 -7.99 23.97
N ALA A 226 -11.25 -8.63 24.70
CA ALA A 226 -9.89 -8.86 24.22
C ALA A 226 -9.94 -9.83 23.02
N ILE A 227 -9.09 -9.54 22.04
CA ILE A 227 -8.96 -10.32 20.81
C ILE A 227 -7.48 -10.42 20.46
N THR A 228 -7.13 -11.51 19.77
CA THR A 228 -5.79 -11.67 19.20
C THR A 228 -5.88 -11.77 17.69
N PHE A 229 -4.83 -11.32 17.00
CA PHE A 229 -4.74 -11.46 15.55
C PHE A 229 -3.45 -12.16 15.14
N ASP A 230 -3.54 -13.23 14.36
CA ASP A 230 -2.36 -13.86 13.77
C ASP A 230 -2.18 -13.36 12.34
N VAL A 231 -1.08 -12.62 12.11
CA VAL A 231 -0.70 -12.05 10.81
C VAL A 231 0.35 -12.94 10.16
N THR A 232 -0.03 -13.66 9.11
CA THR A 232 0.82 -14.63 8.41
C THR A 232 0.94 -14.31 6.92
N PRO A 233 2.09 -14.61 6.29
CA PRO A 233 2.22 -14.50 4.85
C PRO A 233 1.54 -15.71 4.16
N VAL A 234 0.73 -15.45 3.13
CA VAL A 234 0.11 -16.48 2.28
C VAL A 234 0.35 -16.13 0.81
N GLY A 235 1.35 -16.77 0.22
CA GLY A 235 1.85 -16.42 -1.11
C GLY A 235 2.38 -14.98 -1.13
N ASP A 236 1.91 -14.18 -2.09
CA ASP A 236 2.27 -12.77 -2.23
C ASP A 236 1.36 -11.82 -1.43
N SER A 237 0.52 -12.35 -0.53
CA SER A 237 -0.46 -11.60 0.26
C SER A 237 -0.32 -11.86 1.76
N LEU A 238 -0.95 -11.01 2.57
CA LEU A 238 -1.08 -11.22 4.00
C LEU A 238 -2.44 -11.86 4.32
N GLN A 239 -2.43 -12.84 5.21
CA GLN A 239 -3.62 -13.35 5.87
C GLN A 239 -3.60 -12.85 7.32
N ILE A 240 -4.74 -12.32 7.77
CA ILE A 240 -4.93 -11.94 9.17
C ILE A 240 -6.11 -12.74 9.70
N MET A 241 -5.88 -13.53 10.74
CA MET A 241 -6.91 -14.26 11.47
C MET A 241 -7.17 -13.56 12.79
N LEU A 242 -8.43 -13.26 13.10
CA LEU A 242 -8.89 -12.70 14.36
C LEU A 242 -9.46 -13.84 15.21
N HIS A 243 -8.90 -14.00 16.41
CA HIS A 243 -9.27 -14.98 17.40
C HIS A 243 -9.88 -14.25 18.60
N PRO A 244 -11.21 -14.19 18.71
CA PRO A 244 -11.84 -13.62 19.88
C PRO A 244 -11.71 -14.57 21.08
N ASP A 245 -11.63 -14.03 22.30
CA ASP A 245 -11.58 -14.85 23.52
C ASP A 245 -12.80 -15.78 23.66
N THR A 246 -13.93 -15.38 23.09
CA THR A 246 -15.14 -16.18 23.00
C THR A 246 -15.72 -16.13 21.58
N GLY A 247 -16.10 -17.28 21.04
CA GLY A 247 -16.74 -17.39 19.73
C GLY A 247 -15.87 -18.03 18.65
N ASP A 248 -16.29 -17.87 17.40
CA ASP A 248 -15.60 -18.42 16.22
C ASP A 248 -14.48 -17.50 15.73
N ASP A 249 -13.49 -18.08 15.07
CA ASP A 249 -12.43 -17.34 14.37
C ASP A 249 -12.97 -16.59 13.15
N TYR A 250 -12.40 -15.41 12.90
CA TYR A 250 -12.70 -14.59 11.73
C TYR A 250 -11.46 -14.44 10.86
N ARG A 251 -11.63 -14.59 9.55
CA ARG A 251 -10.64 -14.24 8.54
C ARG A 251 -10.88 -12.82 8.08
N LEU A 252 -9.83 -12.02 8.01
CA LEU A 252 -9.88 -10.71 7.37
C LEU A 252 -9.63 -10.88 5.88
N ASP A 253 -10.56 -10.40 5.07
CA ASP A 253 -10.46 -10.36 3.61
C ASP A 253 -10.43 -8.91 3.11
N ALA A 254 -10.13 -8.75 1.82
CA ALA A 254 -10.03 -7.45 1.16
C ALA A 254 -9.11 -6.45 1.89
N ILE A 255 -8.02 -6.94 2.49
CA ILE A 255 -7.07 -6.13 3.25
C ILE A 255 -6.40 -5.13 2.31
N ARG A 256 -6.56 -3.83 2.61
CA ARG A 256 -5.95 -2.72 1.90
C ARG A 256 -5.29 -1.80 2.91
N LEU A 257 -3.97 -1.65 2.79
CA LEU A 257 -3.22 -0.65 3.53
C LEU A 257 -2.90 0.50 2.59
N ARG A 258 -3.39 1.70 2.90
CA ARG A 258 -3.11 2.92 2.14
C ARG A 258 -2.77 4.04 3.10
N ASP A 259 -1.59 4.62 2.93
CA ASP A 259 -1.02 5.63 3.82
C ASP A 259 -0.98 5.08 5.26
N ASP A 260 -1.69 5.71 6.19
CA ASP A 260 -1.85 5.27 7.58
C ASP A 260 -3.22 4.63 7.84
N THR A 261 -3.95 4.21 6.80
CA THR A 261 -5.29 3.62 6.94
C THR A 261 -5.29 2.14 6.53
N LEU A 262 -5.65 1.27 7.47
CA LEU A 262 -5.88 -0.15 7.26
C LEU A 262 -7.38 -0.42 7.07
N ARG A 263 -7.79 -0.92 5.91
CA ARG A 263 -9.17 -1.28 5.59
C ARG A 263 -9.28 -2.77 5.30
N PHE A 264 -10.33 -3.41 5.79
CA PHE A 264 -10.61 -4.83 5.53
C PHE A 264 -12.09 -5.16 5.80
N THR A 265 -12.48 -6.38 5.44
CA THR A 265 -13.78 -6.96 5.75
C THR A 265 -13.63 -8.23 6.57
N LEU A 266 -14.46 -8.42 7.59
CA LEU A 266 -14.46 -9.64 8.41
C LEU A 266 -15.36 -10.72 7.80
N GLN A 267 -14.82 -11.92 7.60
CA GLN A 267 -15.56 -13.12 7.20
C GLN A 267 -15.40 -14.22 8.25
N ARG A 268 -16.43 -15.00 8.54
CA ARG A 268 -16.25 -16.20 9.38
C ARG A 268 -15.46 -17.24 8.61
N THR A 269 -14.59 -17.95 9.30
CA THR A 269 -13.95 -19.14 8.73
C THR A 269 -14.90 -20.33 8.64
N ARG A 270 -15.85 -20.44 9.56
CA ARG A 270 -16.83 -21.55 9.59
C ARG A 270 -18.15 -21.15 8.95
N ALA A 271 -18.56 -21.90 7.92
CA ALA A 271 -19.91 -21.79 7.37
C ALA A 271 -20.94 -22.11 8.46
N LEU A 272 -21.91 -21.22 8.68
CA LEU A 272 -23.03 -21.48 9.57
C LEU A 272 -23.83 -22.69 9.04
N PRO A 273 -24.31 -23.58 9.92
CA PRO A 273 -25.25 -24.62 9.51
C PRO A 273 -26.50 -23.97 8.91
N PRO A 274 -27.11 -24.58 7.88
CA PRO A 274 -28.30 -24.03 7.24
C PRO A 274 -29.46 -24.00 8.24
N GLY A 275 -29.89 -22.81 8.66
CA GLY A 275 -31.00 -22.62 9.59
C GLY A 275 -30.80 -21.50 10.62
N ASP A 276 -29.57 -21.11 10.90
CA ASP A 276 -29.28 -20.01 11.82
C ASP A 276 -29.34 -18.65 11.09
N VAL A 277 -30.20 -17.76 11.59
CA VAL A 277 -30.38 -16.40 11.07
C VAL A 277 -29.09 -15.58 11.30
N PRO A 278 -28.57 -14.84 10.30
CA PRO A 278 -27.28 -14.16 10.41
C PRO A 278 -27.40 -12.88 11.26
N GLY A 279 -27.16 -13.00 12.56
CA GLY A 279 -26.92 -11.86 13.46
C GLY A 279 -25.44 -11.63 13.80
N GLY A 280 -24.54 -12.47 13.27
CA GLY A 280 -23.09 -12.38 13.52
C GLY A 280 -22.38 -11.51 12.47
N ALA A 281 -21.23 -10.95 12.85
CA ALA A 281 -20.41 -9.93 12.18
C ALA A 281 -19.93 -10.20 10.71
N HIS A 282 -20.60 -11.04 9.94
CA HIS A 282 -20.27 -11.34 8.55
C HIS A 282 -20.42 -10.12 7.67
N GLY A 283 -19.34 -9.79 6.95
CA GLY A 283 -19.32 -8.63 6.06
C GLY A 283 -19.10 -7.31 6.77
N SER A 284 -18.70 -7.30 8.05
CA SER A 284 -18.35 -6.06 8.73
C SER A 284 -17.16 -5.40 8.05
N SER A 285 -17.29 -4.12 7.69
CA SER A 285 -16.23 -3.33 7.08
C SER A 285 -15.51 -2.50 8.14
N CYS A 286 -14.20 -2.70 8.26
CA CYS A 286 -13.37 -2.00 9.24
C CYS A 286 -12.45 -0.99 8.55
N THR A 287 -12.31 0.18 9.17
CA THR A 287 -11.36 1.23 8.78
C THR A 287 -10.60 1.69 10.01
N LEU A 288 -9.31 1.33 10.09
CA LEU A 288 -8.42 1.65 11.21
C LEU A 288 -7.36 2.65 10.77
N LEU A 289 -7.05 3.60 11.64
CA LEU A 289 -5.98 4.57 11.47
C LEU A 289 -4.77 4.16 12.31
N ARG A 290 -3.59 4.23 11.71
CA ARG A 290 -2.32 4.00 12.37
C ARG A 290 -2.04 5.14 13.34
N GLN A 291 -1.72 4.78 14.57
CA GLN A 291 -1.33 5.71 15.62
C GLN A 291 0.20 5.84 15.67
N ARG A 292 0.71 6.89 16.32
CA ARG A 292 2.16 7.19 16.38
C ARG A 292 3.00 6.03 16.92
N ALA A 293 2.46 5.22 17.84
CA ALA A 293 3.15 4.06 18.41
C ALA A 293 3.01 2.77 17.56
N GLY A 294 2.50 2.87 16.34
CA GLY A 294 2.44 1.77 15.38
C GLY A 294 1.24 0.81 15.52
N TYR A 295 0.41 0.99 16.55
CA TYR A 295 -0.89 0.30 16.65
C TYR A 295 -1.94 0.97 15.77
N TYR A 296 -3.02 0.26 15.47
CA TYR A 296 -4.13 0.73 14.65
C TYR A 296 -5.39 0.80 15.49
N THR A 297 -6.18 1.86 15.35
CA THR A 297 -7.49 2.00 16.01
C THR A 297 -8.50 2.59 15.03
N GLY A 298 -9.76 2.17 15.12
CA GLY A 298 -10.82 2.76 14.31
C GLY A 298 -12.11 1.98 14.41
N LEU A 299 -12.96 2.16 13.41
CA LEU A 299 -14.35 1.72 13.43
C LEU A 299 -14.58 0.55 12.48
N CYS A 300 -15.32 -0.44 12.96
CA CYS A 300 -15.95 -1.48 12.19
C CYS A 300 -17.45 -1.21 12.09
N THR A 301 -18.00 -1.29 10.89
CA THR A 301 -19.45 -1.19 10.65
C THR A 301 -19.97 -2.54 10.19
N GLY A 302 -20.88 -3.11 10.97
CA GLY A 302 -21.57 -4.36 10.64
C GLY A 302 -22.55 -4.20 9.48
N PRO A 303 -23.06 -5.32 8.92
CA PRO A 303 -24.06 -5.29 7.84
C PRO A 303 -25.40 -4.66 8.27
N ASP A 304 -25.69 -4.67 9.56
CA ASP A 304 -26.82 -4.02 10.22
C ASP A 304 -26.60 -2.51 10.49
N GLY A 305 -25.43 -1.98 10.14
CA GLY A 305 -25.05 -0.59 10.40
C GLY A 305 -24.55 -0.32 11.82
N MET A 306 -24.52 -1.35 12.69
CA MET A 306 -23.96 -1.22 14.03
C MET A 306 -22.46 -0.92 13.95
N ARG A 307 -22.01 -0.01 14.81
CA ARG A 307 -20.61 0.43 14.85
C ARG A 307 -19.92 -0.09 16.09
N SER A 308 -18.74 -0.65 15.89
CA SER A 308 -17.87 -1.12 16.97
C SER A 308 -16.47 -0.54 16.79
N ASP A 309 -15.82 -0.21 17.90
CA ASP A 309 -14.42 0.16 17.89
C ASP A 309 -13.55 -1.10 17.85
N LEU A 310 -12.43 -1.00 17.15
CA LEU A 310 -11.45 -2.06 17.00
C LEU A 310 -10.04 -1.48 17.17
N SER A 311 -9.21 -2.17 17.94
CA SER A 311 -7.80 -1.85 18.14
C SER A 311 -6.91 -3.05 17.77
N MET A 312 -5.77 -2.79 17.12
CA MET A 312 -4.76 -3.78 16.74
C MET A 312 -3.37 -3.30 17.15
N VAL A 313 -2.71 -4.06 18.01
CA VAL A 313 -1.41 -3.74 18.61
C VAL A 313 -0.36 -4.74 18.12
N PRO A 314 0.70 -4.30 17.40
CA PRO A 314 1.70 -5.19 16.84
C PRO A 314 2.55 -5.92 17.88
N PRO A 315 3.06 -7.12 17.55
CA PRO A 315 4.05 -7.78 18.39
C PRO A 315 5.28 -6.87 18.58
N GLY A 316 5.78 -6.81 19.82
CA GLY A 316 6.92 -5.97 20.17
C GLY A 316 6.64 -4.47 20.23
N SER A 317 5.41 -4.02 19.91
CA SER A 317 4.99 -2.70 20.36
C SER A 317 4.79 -2.75 21.87
N THR A 318 5.28 -1.74 22.57
CA THR A 318 5.28 -1.60 24.03
C THR A 318 3.88 -1.63 24.68
N HIS A 319 2.82 -1.80 23.90
CA HIS A 319 1.46 -1.95 24.41
C HIS A 319 1.03 -3.41 24.63
N ALA A 320 1.61 -4.38 23.93
CA ALA A 320 1.20 -5.79 24.03
C ALA A 320 1.82 -6.42 25.29
N ALA A 321 1.13 -6.30 26.41
CA ALA A 321 1.55 -6.81 27.71
C ALA A 321 2.91 -6.25 28.16
N ASP A 322 2.92 -4.96 28.53
CA ASP A 322 3.76 -4.56 29.65
C ASP A 322 3.34 -5.44 30.84
N THR A 323 4.02 -6.59 30.98
CA THR A 323 4.37 -7.10 32.30
C THR A 323 4.79 -5.87 33.06
N VAL A 324 3.99 -5.44 34.02
CA VAL A 324 4.19 -4.19 34.73
C VAL A 324 5.62 -4.23 35.27
N LYS A 325 6.54 -3.54 34.59
CA LYS A 325 7.94 -3.54 34.97
C LYS A 325 8.02 -2.49 36.05
N ASP A 326 8.41 -2.90 37.24
CA ASP A 326 8.84 -1.91 38.22
C ASP A 326 10.35 -1.80 38.10
N LEU A 327 10.79 -0.96 37.15
CA LEU A 327 12.21 -0.72 36.96
C LEU A 327 12.75 0.04 38.17
N PRO A 328 13.93 -0.33 38.69
CA PRO A 328 14.49 0.35 39.86
C PRO A 328 14.81 1.81 39.53
N LEU A 329 14.38 2.72 40.39
CA LEU A 329 14.76 4.13 40.35
C LEU A 329 15.91 4.41 41.31
N THR A 330 16.79 5.33 40.93
CA THR A 330 17.76 5.92 41.85
C THR A 330 17.09 6.90 42.82
N ALA A 331 17.72 7.18 43.96
CA ALA A 331 17.19 8.15 44.93
C ALA A 331 17.00 9.55 44.32
N ALA A 332 17.96 10.03 43.53
CA ALA A 332 17.87 11.33 42.87
C ALA A 332 16.70 11.41 41.87
N GLN A 333 16.41 10.32 41.14
CA GLN A 333 15.26 10.27 40.24
C GLN A 333 13.94 10.30 41.02
N ARG A 334 13.82 9.59 42.15
CA ARG A 334 12.62 9.66 42.99
C ARG A 334 12.40 11.08 43.53
N GLU A 335 13.45 11.70 44.07
CA GLU A 335 13.39 13.08 44.58
C GLU A 335 12.97 14.09 43.50
N SER A 336 13.37 13.88 42.25
CA SER A 336 12.96 14.75 41.13
C SER A 336 11.45 14.79 40.88
N LEU A 337 10.74 13.72 41.26
CA LEU A 337 9.30 13.51 41.02
C LEU A 337 8.43 13.91 42.22
N VAL A 338 8.97 13.89 43.44
CA VAL A 338 8.25 14.22 44.68
C VAL A 338 7.75 15.67 44.64
N GLY A 339 6.46 15.88 44.89
CA GLY A 339 5.83 17.20 44.85
C GLY A 339 4.31 17.14 44.82
N SER A 340 3.66 18.31 44.82
CA SER A 340 2.22 18.47 44.61
C SER A 340 1.97 18.90 43.17
N TYR A 341 0.92 18.35 42.56
CA TYR A 341 0.53 18.65 41.19
C TYR A 341 -0.96 19.02 41.16
N SER A 342 -1.27 20.17 40.56
CA SER A 342 -2.64 20.54 40.21
C SER A 342 -3.03 19.79 38.94
N VAL A 343 -4.05 18.95 39.03
CA VAL A 343 -4.50 18.05 37.95
C VAL A 343 -5.82 18.54 37.37
N ILE A 344 -5.88 18.65 36.05
CA ILE A 344 -7.13 18.87 35.30
C ILE A 344 -7.63 17.51 34.83
N LEU A 345 -8.82 17.13 35.30
CA LEU A 345 -9.52 15.90 34.92
C LEU A 345 -10.22 16.08 33.56
N PRO A 346 -10.56 14.98 32.85
CA PRO A 346 -11.09 15.07 31.49
C PRO A 346 -12.40 15.86 31.37
N MET A 347 -13.22 15.83 32.42
CA MET A 347 -14.50 16.56 32.51
C MET A 347 -14.34 17.99 33.05
N GLY A 348 -13.12 18.54 33.07
CA GLY A 348 -12.82 19.88 33.55
C GLY A 348 -12.74 20.04 35.07
N GLY A 349 -12.90 18.94 35.83
CA GLY A 349 -12.68 18.92 37.27
C GLY A 349 -11.21 19.21 37.63
N GLN A 350 -10.98 19.72 38.84
CA GLN A 350 -9.64 19.90 39.39
C GLN A 350 -9.41 18.91 40.52
N ASP A 351 -8.21 18.33 40.57
CA ASP A 351 -7.72 17.48 41.67
C ASP A 351 -6.30 17.90 42.05
N VAL A 352 -5.84 17.49 43.24
CA VAL A 352 -4.46 17.63 43.67
C VAL A 352 -3.87 16.24 43.83
N LEU A 353 -2.85 15.93 43.01
CA LEU A 353 -2.08 14.71 43.11
C LEU A 353 -0.78 14.99 43.87
N ARG A 354 -0.62 14.38 45.04
CA ARG A 354 0.61 14.47 45.83
C ARG A 354 1.48 13.24 45.58
N ILE A 355 2.68 13.45 45.07
CA ILE A 355 3.68 12.42 44.88
C ILE A 355 4.71 12.50 46.00
N PHE A 356 4.96 11.38 46.65
CA PHE A 356 5.90 11.29 47.77
C PHE A 356 6.63 9.94 47.77
N GLU A 357 7.77 9.91 48.45
CA GLU A 357 8.54 8.69 48.68
C GLU A 357 8.26 8.16 50.08
N GLU A 358 7.99 6.86 50.18
CA GLU A 358 7.85 6.15 51.45
C GLU A 358 8.61 4.82 51.36
N ASN A 359 9.62 4.64 52.22
CA ASN A 359 10.47 3.44 52.26
C ASN A 359 11.11 3.09 50.89
N GLY A 360 11.58 4.08 50.13
CA GLY A 360 12.18 3.87 48.81
C GLY A 360 11.18 3.66 47.68
N ILE A 361 9.87 3.69 47.97
CA ILE A 361 8.80 3.46 47.01
C ILE A 361 8.10 4.78 46.71
N LEU A 362 7.95 5.11 45.43
CA LEU A 362 7.20 6.29 44.99
C LEU A 362 5.69 5.99 45.07
N LYS A 363 4.93 6.87 45.73
CA LYS A 363 3.48 6.77 45.88
C LYS A 363 2.82 8.05 45.39
N ALA A 364 1.59 7.93 44.89
CA ALA A 364 0.72 9.03 44.52
C ALA A 364 -0.55 8.99 45.37
N HIS A 365 -0.96 10.14 45.92
CA HIS A 365 -2.21 10.33 46.63
C HIS A 365 -3.09 11.33 45.89
N SER A 366 -4.29 10.91 45.48
CA SER A 366 -5.31 11.78 44.88
C SER A 366 -6.24 12.30 45.98
N SER A 367 -6.42 13.63 46.02
CA SER A 367 -7.34 14.25 46.98
C SER A 367 -8.81 13.96 46.65
N HIS A 368 -9.14 13.83 45.36
CA HIS A 368 -10.50 13.55 44.90
C HIS A 368 -10.95 12.14 45.28
N GLU A 369 -10.10 11.14 45.05
CA GLU A 369 -10.41 9.73 45.34
C GLU A 369 -10.04 9.33 46.78
N ASN A 370 -9.33 10.19 47.52
CA ASN A 370 -8.74 9.92 48.83
C ASN A 370 -7.99 8.58 48.88
N ARG A 371 -7.26 8.28 47.80
CA ARG A 371 -6.59 6.99 47.60
C ARG A 371 -5.10 7.21 47.38
N THR A 372 -4.31 6.35 48.02
CA THR A 372 -2.85 6.28 47.83
C THR A 372 -2.52 5.01 47.07
N GLY A 373 -1.77 5.13 45.98
CA GLY A 373 -1.28 4.01 45.17
C GLY A 373 0.21 4.11 44.92
N ARG A 374 0.89 2.97 44.77
CA ARG A 374 2.29 2.93 44.32
C ARG A 374 2.38 3.33 42.85
N LEU A 375 3.46 4.02 42.47
CA LEU A 375 3.78 4.31 41.08
C LEU A 375 4.86 3.34 40.60
N LEU A 376 4.56 2.58 39.54
CA LEU A 376 5.43 1.54 38.99
C LEU A 376 6.16 2.09 37.77
N TYR A 377 7.49 2.18 37.83
CA TYR A 377 8.29 2.88 36.81
C TYR A 377 8.49 2.01 35.56
N GLN A 378 7.95 2.45 34.42
CA GLN A 378 8.00 1.72 33.15
C GLN A 378 9.19 2.11 32.24
N GLY A 379 9.97 3.13 32.62
CA GLY A 379 11.02 3.70 31.76
C GLY A 379 10.61 5.06 31.17
N ASP A 380 11.58 5.84 30.68
CA ASP A 380 11.35 7.10 29.93
C ASP A 380 10.38 8.10 30.59
N GLY A 381 10.42 8.20 31.92
CA GLY A 381 9.52 9.07 32.70
C GLY A 381 8.06 8.61 32.75
N ALA A 382 7.76 7.40 32.28
CA ALA A 382 6.44 6.78 32.32
C ALA A 382 6.23 5.94 33.59
N PHE A 383 5.07 6.11 34.20
CA PHE A 383 4.67 5.46 35.45
C PHE A 383 3.27 4.90 35.32
N ARG A 384 3.05 3.70 35.87
CA ARG A 384 1.73 3.11 36.00
C ARG A 384 1.32 3.09 37.48
N PRO A 385 0.24 3.77 37.89
CA PRO A 385 -0.30 3.59 39.23
C PRO A 385 -0.74 2.14 39.44
N GLU A 386 -0.35 1.56 40.57
CA GLU A 386 -0.66 0.17 40.92
C GLU A 386 -2.18 -0.05 40.99
N GLY A 387 -2.66 -1.07 40.28
CA GLY A 387 -4.10 -1.35 40.17
C GLY A 387 -4.86 -0.42 39.22
N SER A 388 -4.15 0.38 38.41
CA SER A 388 -4.74 1.13 37.30
C SER A 388 -4.21 0.64 35.95
N ASP A 389 -4.98 0.89 34.91
CA ASP A 389 -4.74 0.51 33.51
C ASP A 389 -4.10 1.64 32.69
N PHE A 390 -3.97 2.85 33.25
CA PHE A 390 -3.40 4.00 32.57
C PHE A 390 -1.94 4.27 32.93
N VAL A 391 -1.27 5.02 32.05
CA VAL A 391 0.12 5.44 32.22
C VAL A 391 0.18 6.96 32.34
N ILE A 392 1.01 7.43 33.26
CA ILE A 392 1.34 8.84 33.48
C ILE A 392 2.77 9.07 33.01
N THR A 393 3.00 10.05 32.13
CA THR A 393 4.33 10.43 31.66
C THR A 393 4.71 11.80 32.22
N PHE A 394 5.79 11.87 33.00
CA PHE A 394 6.33 13.10 33.55
C PHE A 394 7.23 13.82 32.55
N VAL A 395 7.14 15.14 32.54
CA VAL A 395 8.07 16.04 31.87
C VAL A 395 9.07 16.53 32.90
N ILE A 396 10.35 16.24 32.67
CA ILE A 396 11.45 16.60 33.57
C ILE A 396 12.26 17.73 32.93
N GLU A 397 12.34 18.86 33.60
CA GLU A 397 13.11 20.03 33.19
C GLU A 397 14.11 20.39 34.29
N ALA A 398 15.37 20.65 33.92
CA ALA A 398 16.45 20.94 34.87
C ALA A 398 16.57 19.90 36.01
N GLY A 399 16.32 18.63 35.72
CA GLY A 399 16.41 17.53 36.69
C GLY A 399 15.25 17.46 37.69
N ARG A 400 14.12 18.14 37.44
CA ARG A 400 12.90 18.07 38.25
C ARG A 400 11.67 17.91 37.37
N ALA A 401 10.72 17.10 37.81
CA ALA A 401 9.42 17.02 37.13
C ALA A 401 8.66 18.34 37.29
N THR A 402 8.16 18.89 36.18
CA THR A 402 7.40 20.16 36.13
C THR A 402 5.94 19.93 35.77
N SER A 403 5.66 18.89 34.99
CA SER A 403 4.29 18.50 34.63
C SER A 403 4.19 17.02 34.31
N PHE A 404 2.97 16.51 34.15
CA PHE A 404 2.72 15.18 33.60
C PHE A 404 1.47 15.17 32.73
N GLN A 405 1.38 14.15 31.87
CA GLN A 405 0.15 13.81 31.15
C GLN A 405 -0.15 12.32 31.33
N GLY A 406 -1.42 11.99 31.53
CA GLY A 406 -1.88 10.61 31.59
C GLY A 406 -3.10 10.41 30.71
N LEU A 407 -3.23 9.23 30.11
CA LEU A 407 -4.39 8.87 29.29
C LEU A 407 -5.22 7.83 30.03
N ARG A 408 -6.33 8.26 30.64
CA ARG A 408 -7.34 7.39 31.24
C ARG A 408 -8.41 7.03 30.21
N GLU A 409 -9.27 6.09 30.57
CA GLU A 409 -10.45 5.74 29.75
C GLU A 409 -11.41 6.92 29.56
N ASP A 410 -11.57 7.77 30.57
CA ASP A 410 -12.44 8.95 30.57
C ASP A 410 -11.78 10.18 29.90
N GLY A 411 -10.50 10.09 29.52
CA GLY A 411 -9.80 11.08 28.71
C GLY A 411 -8.39 11.42 29.23
N VAL A 412 -7.86 12.57 28.79
CA VAL A 412 -6.50 13.00 29.12
C VAL A 412 -6.50 13.78 30.43
N ILE A 413 -5.70 13.34 31.40
CA ILE A 413 -5.37 14.11 32.60
C ILE A 413 -4.07 14.88 32.39
N LYS A 414 -4.01 16.12 32.89
CA LYS A 414 -2.79 16.94 32.86
C LYS A 414 -2.50 17.47 34.25
N GLY A 415 -1.30 17.21 34.75
CA GLY A 415 -0.82 17.72 36.03
C GLY A 415 0.27 18.77 35.85
N THR A 416 0.19 19.88 36.55
CA THR A 416 1.27 20.88 36.64
C THR A 416 1.73 20.97 38.08
N ARG A 417 3.05 20.91 38.30
CA ARG A 417 3.63 21.00 39.65
C ARG A 417 3.35 22.39 40.24
N THR A 418 2.95 22.40 41.51
CA THR A 418 2.62 23.61 42.29
C THR A 418 3.59 23.86 43.41
#